data_AF-A0A6N6S9B6-F1
#
_entry.id   AF-A0A6N6S9B6-F1
#
_cell.length_a   1.000
_cell.length_b   1.000
_cell.length_c   1.000
_cell.angle_alpha   90.00
_cell.angle_beta   90.00
_cell.angle_gamma   90.00
#
_symmetry.space_group_name_H-M   'P 1'
#
loop_
_entity.id
_entity.type
_entity.pdbx_description
1 polymer ?
#
loop_
_entity_poly.entity_id
_entity_poly.type
_entity_poly.pdbx_seq_one_letter_code
_entity_poly.pdbx_strand_id
1 'polypeptide(L)'
;VEPGAVRLEGGERVDAAFVLGAAATRPQEWLAETGLALSDGFVTVGPSLQSVTDPAVFAAGDIAHMGFAPRPKAGVYAVRQAPVLLHNLGVALTGQSRMRAYRPQQDYLKLISTGSKGAVADKWGLPLDGAWLWRWKDRIDRRFMAMFHQLPRMPALALPARVAAGVAEELASAKPLCGGCGAKVGQAELKAALAHLPRPARPDVLSGLGDDAAILTHGKGHQVLTTDHVRAFTEDPWMLARITAVHAMGDVWSMGARPQAALAQVILPRMSAELQARTLAEIMEASASVFAGEGADVVGGHTSLGAELTVGFTVTGLAAQKPVTISGARPGDWLILTKPIGTGVILAAEMAGAAPGAVVVRALAAMARPQGVAARLLAPEAHAMTDVTGFGLAGHLLAMLDASGVAARISLAHVPLLPGAEALAAEGHGSTLLPANRGAMARMFMTEGPRADLLFDPQTAGGLLAAVPAGVALDLVHRLRAAGERPAVIGEVVAGAPFLTVED
;
A
#
# COMPACT_ATOMS: atom_id res chain seq x y z
N VAL A 1 -26.60 37.50 -0.27
CA VAL A 1 -27.31 36.61 0.68
C VAL A 1 -26.99 37.08 2.07
N GLU A 2 -28.00 37.23 2.93
CA GLU A 2 -27.86 37.65 4.33
C GLU A 2 -28.53 36.61 5.25
N PRO A 3 -28.23 36.59 6.56
CA PRO A 3 -28.89 35.65 7.47
C PRO A 3 -30.41 35.80 7.43
N GLY A 4 -31.13 34.73 7.05
CA GLY A 4 -32.59 34.69 7.04
C GLY A 4 -33.27 35.37 5.84
N ALA A 5 -32.53 35.88 4.84
CA ALA A 5 -33.12 36.49 3.65
C ALA A 5 -32.17 36.54 2.44
N VAL A 6 -32.74 36.76 1.27
CA VAL A 6 -32.00 37.10 0.04
C VAL A 6 -32.43 38.50 -0.41
N ARG A 7 -31.46 39.41 -0.50
CA ARG A 7 -31.66 40.71 -1.14
C ARG A 7 -31.46 40.56 -2.65
N LEU A 8 -32.51 40.88 -3.42
CA LEU A 8 -32.49 40.89 -4.88
C LEU A 8 -31.77 42.14 -5.40
N GLU A 9 -31.37 42.12 -6.67
CA GLU A 9 -30.66 43.25 -7.33
C GLU A 9 -31.49 44.55 -7.31
N GLY A 10 -32.82 44.45 -7.34
CA GLY A 10 -33.74 45.59 -7.19
C GLY A 10 -33.89 46.12 -5.77
N GLY A 11 -33.14 45.61 -4.79
CA GLY A 11 -33.19 46.03 -3.39
C GLY A 11 -34.29 45.36 -2.56
N GLU A 12 -35.19 44.60 -3.19
CA GLU A 12 -36.21 43.79 -2.53
C GLU A 12 -35.57 42.74 -1.61
N ARG A 13 -36.14 42.55 -0.43
CA ARG A 13 -35.71 41.56 0.55
C ARG A 13 -36.72 40.43 0.60
N VAL A 14 -36.31 39.23 0.24
CA VAL A 14 -37.11 38.01 0.32
C VAL A 14 -36.70 37.23 1.57
N ASP A 15 -37.60 37.15 2.55
CA ASP A 15 -37.38 36.34 3.76
C ASP A 15 -37.27 34.85 3.41
N ALA A 16 -36.27 34.18 3.97
CA ALA A 16 -36.00 32.78 3.72
C ALA A 16 -35.51 32.08 4.99
N ALA A 17 -36.22 31.03 5.43
CA ALA A 17 -35.79 30.20 6.55
C ALA A 17 -34.49 29.43 6.26
N PHE A 18 -34.19 29.17 4.98
CA PHE A 18 -32.98 28.50 4.53
C PHE A 18 -32.65 28.97 3.11
N VAL A 19 -31.40 29.38 2.88
CA VAL A 19 -30.91 29.80 1.55
C VAL A 19 -29.89 28.79 1.06
N LEU A 20 -30.17 28.19 -0.10
CA LEU A 20 -29.24 27.28 -0.78
C LEU A 20 -28.68 27.97 -2.03
N GLY A 21 -27.37 28.19 -2.06
CA GLY A 21 -26.68 28.73 -3.22
C GLY A 21 -26.43 27.66 -4.28
N ALA A 22 -27.14 27.73 -5.41
CA ALA A 22 -26.87 26.91 -6.58
C ALA A 22 -26.06 27.72 -7.61
N ALA A 23 -24.78 27.93 -7.33
CA ALA A 23 -23.88 28.63 -8.25
C ALA A 23 -23.40 27.70 -9.37
N ALA A 24 -23.25 28.26 -10.58
CA ALA A 24 -22.58 27.56 -11.68
C ALA A 24 -21.10 27.35 -11.36
N THR A 25 -20.47 26.43 -12.09
CA THR A 25 -19.02 26.23 -12.05
C THR A 25 -18.28 27.53 -12.35
N ARG A 26 -17.24 27.83 -11.57
CA ARG A 26 -16.36 28.98 -11.77
C ARG A 26 -15.00 28.52 -12.27
N PRO A 27 -14.37 29.27 -13.18
CA PRO A 27 -12.99 29.01 -13.57
C PRO A 27 -12.06 29.26 -12.38
N GLN A 28 -10.91 28.57 -12.37
CA GLN A 28 -9.86 28.82 -11.38
C GLN A 28 -9.05 30.05 -11.80
N GLU A 29 -8.87 31.01 -10.89
CA GLU A 29 -8.25 32.32 -11.21
C GLU A 29 -6.81 32.18 -11.74
N TRP A 30 -6.05 31.20 -11.24
CA TRP A 30 -4.67 30.94 -11.67
C TRP A 30 -4.55 30.57 -13.15
N LEU A 31 -5.64 30.18 -13.83
CA LEU A 31 -5.62 29.90 -15.28
C LEU A 31 -5.25 31.14 -16.10
N ALA A 32 -5.60 32.34 -15.64
CA ALA A 32 -5.25 33.60 -16.31
C ALA A 32 -3.74 33.83 -16.38
N GLU A 33 -2.96 33.19 -15.49
CA GLU A 33 -1.51 33.30 -15.41
C GLU A 33 -0.78 32.30 -16.31
N THR A 34 -1.50 31.36 -16.94
CA THR A 34 -0.91 30.26 -17.71
C THR A 34 -0.54 30.61 -19.16
N GLY A 35 -1.03 31.73 -19.68
CA GLY A 35 -0.91 32.10 -21.09
C GLY A 35 -1.75 31.25 -22.07
N LEU A 36 -2.53 30.28 -21.57
CA LEU A 36 -3.47 29.51 -22.37
C LEU A 36 -4.62 30.40 -22.85
N ALA A 37 -5.15 30.14 -24.05
CA ALA A 37 -6.37 30.81 -24.51
C ALA A 37 -7.54 30.41 -23.63
N LEU A 38 -8.20 31.40 -23.03
CA LEU A 38 -9.36 31.21 -22.17
C LEU A 38 -10.63 31.80 -22.79
N SER A 39 -11.76 31.15 -22.58
CA SER A 39 -13.10 31.69 -22.81
C SER A 39 -13.84 31.72 -21.48
N ASP A 40 -14.21 32.92 -21.02
CA ASP A 40 -14.81 33.16 -19.70
C ASP A 40 -14.00 32.53 -18.54
N GLY A 41 -12.67 32.59 -18.64
CA GLY A 41 -11.72 32.02 -17.67
C GLY A 41 -11.49 30.49 -17.79
N PHE A 42 -12.17 29.80 -18.70
CA PHE A 42 -11.99 28.36 -18.93
C PHE A 42 -11.04 28.08 -20.11
N VAL A 43 -10.24 27.02 -20.04
CA VAL A 43 -9.27 26.67 -21.09
C VAL A 43 -9.99 26.31 -22.40
N THR A 44 -9.72 27.05 -23.46
CA THR A 44 -10.31 26.80 -24.77
C THR A 44 -9.64 25.63 -25.47
N VAL A 45 -10.44 24.62 -25.82
CA VAL A 45 -9.97 23.38 -26.45
C VAL A 45 -10.60 23.13 -27.82
N GLY A 46 -9.82 22.46 -28.68
CA GLY A 46 -10.27 21.92 -29.95
C GLY A 46 -10.97 20.55 -29.84
N PRO A 47 -11.37 19.94 -30.97
CA PRO A 47 -12.06 18.65 -30.98
C PRO A 47 -11.26 17.50 -30.38
N SER A 48 -9.93 17.57 -30.40
CA SER A 48 -9.04 16.58 -29.76
C SER A 48 -8.89 16.78 -28.24
N LEU A 49 -9.58 17.76 -27.65
CA LEU A 49 -9.44 18.18 -26.25
C LEU A 49 -8.09 18.81 -25.90
N GLN A 50 -7.26 19.11 -26.91
CA GLN A 50 -6.06 19.91 -26.74
C GLN A 50 -6.40 21.38 -26.60
N SER A 51 -5.64 22.09 -25.78
CA SER A 51 -5.61 23.55 -25.78
C SER A 51 -5.35 24.05 -27.20
N VAL A 52 -6.05 25.12 -27.59
CA VAL A 52 -5.83 25.77 -28.89
C VAL A 52 -4.51 26.54 -28.93
N THR A 53 -3.89 26.79 -27.77
CA THR A 53 -2.62 27.50 -27.64
C THR A 53 -1.42 26.56 -27.59
N ASP A 54 -1.55 25.44 -26.89
CA ASP A 54 -0.45 24.48 -26.70
C ASP A 54 -0.94 23.04 -26.91
N PRO A 55 -0.48 22.34 -27.97
CA PRO A 55 -0.90 20.98 -28.24
C PRO A 55 -0.42 19.95 -27.20
N ALA A 56 0.55 20.27 -26.33
CA ALA A 56 0.95 19.41 -25.23
C ALA A 56 -0.06 19.45 -24.06
N VAL A 57 -0.89 20.49 -23.99
CA VAL A 57 -1.86 20.68 -22.92
C VAL A 57 -3.23 20.17 -23.35
N PHE A 58 -3.82 19.30 -22.53
CA PHE A 58 -5.19 18.83 -22.70
C PHE A 58 -6.08 19.35 -21.57
N ALA A 59 -7.33 19.66 -21.88
CA ALA A 59 -8.33 20.00 -20.85
C ALA A 59 -9.67 19.33 -21.15
N ALA A 60 -10.31 18.80 -20.11
CA ALA A 60 -11.61 18.15 -20.19
C ALA A 60 -12.43 18.44 -18.92
N GLY A 61 -13.74 18.27 -19.01
CA GLY A 61 -14.69 18.59 -17.94
C GLY A 61 -14.92 20.09 -17.80
N ASP A 62 -15.27 20.52 -16.59
CA ASP A 62 -15.79 21.87 -16.38
C ASP A 62 -14.72 22.96 -16.59
N ILE A 63 -13.44 22.62 -16.41
CA ILE A 63 -12.29 23.50 -16.69
C ILE A 63 -12.15 23.85 -18.19
N ALA A 64 -12.73 23.06 -19.09
CA ALA A 64 -12.55 23.19 -20.53
C ALA A 64 -13.74 23.89 -21.22
N HIS A 65 -13.45 24.86 -22.07
CA HIS A 65 -14.39 25.45 -23.02
C HIS A 65 -14.19 24.82 -24.42
N MET A 66 -15.21 24.12 -24.93
CA MET A 66 -15.16 23.49 -26.25
C MET A 66 -15.42 24.51 -27.36
N GLY A 67 -14.37 25.19 -27.82
CA GLY A 67 -14.51 26.26 -28.83
C GLY A 67 -15.13 25.79 -30.15
N PHE A 68 -14.95 24.51 -30.50
CA PHE A 68 -15.52 23.90 -31.71
C PHE A 68 -17.00 23.50 -31.59
N ALA A 69 -17.53 23.38 -30.37
CA ALA A 69 -18.91 23.01 -30.10
C ALA A 69 -19.30 23.47 -28.68
N PRO A 70 -19.55 24.77 -28.47
CA PRO A 70 -19.84 25.32 -27.15
C PRO A 70 -21.04 24.61 -26.49
N ARG A 71 -20.89 24.23 -25.22
CA ARG A 71 -21.93 23.61 -24.41
C ARG A 71 -21.93 24.20 -22.99
N PRO A 72 -23.09 24.18 -22.31
CA PRO A 72 -23.13 24.45 -20.87
C PRO A 72 -22.20 23.51 -20.12
N LYS A 73 -21.64 24.00 -19.00
CA LYS A 73 -20.83 23.17 -18.10
C LYS A 73 -21.73 22.12 -17.44
N ALA A 74 -21.40 20.85 -17.65
CA ALA A 74 -22.18 19.75 -17.12
C ALA A 74 -21.33 18.47 -17.07
N GLY A 75 -21.41 17.76 -15.95
CA GLY A 75 -20.66 16.51 -15.73
C GLY A 75 -20.92 15.42 -16.78
N VAL A 76 -22.09 15.42 -17.44
CA VAL A 76 -22.39 14.43 -18.51
C VAL A 76 -21.44 14.58 -19.70
N TYR A 77 -21.03 15.80 -20.05
CA TYR A 77 -20.03 16.02 -21.09
C TYR A 77 -18.64 15.58 -20.60
N ALA A 78 -18.29 15.88 -19.34
CA ALA A 78 -17.02 15.49 -18.74
C ALA A 78 -16.79 13.97 -18.77
N VAL A 79 -17.78 13.20 -18.32
CA VAL A 79 -17.72 11.71 -18.31
C VAL A 79 -17.52 11.15 -19.72
N ARG A 80 -18.10 11.78 -20.74
CA ARG A 80 -17.97 11.35 -22.14
C ARG A 80 -16.68 11.82 -22.82
N GLN A 81 -16.02 12.84 -22.29
CA GLN A 81 -14.70 13.24 -22.74
C GLN A 81 -13.63 12.24 -22.31
N ALA A 82 -13.79 11.56 -21.17
CA ALA A 82 -12.75 10.71 -20.58
C ALA A 82 -12.18 9.63 -21.55
N PRO A 83 -12.98 8.84 -22.29
CA PRO A 83 -12.43 7.86 -23.24
C PRO A 83 -11.68 8.50 -24.42
N VAL A 84 -12.09 9.71 -24.85
CA VAL A 84 -11.41 10.45 -25.92
C VAL A 84 -10.11 11.04 -25.41
N LEU A 85 -10.12 11.61 -24.20
CA LEU A 85 -8.94 12.14 -23.54
C LEU A 85 -7.89 11.04 -23.33
N LEU A 86 -8.27 9.90 -22.77
CA LEU A 86 -7.38 8.76 -22.57
C LEU A 86 -6.73 8.29 -23.89
N HIS A 87 -7.53 8.14 -24.95
CA HIS A 87 -7.01 7.78 -26.27
C HIS A 87 -6.03 8.84 -26.80
N ASN A 88 -6.39 10.12 -26.73
CA ASN A 88 -5.58 11.19 -27.31
C ASN A 88 -4.29 11.45 -26.53
N LEU A 89 -4.30 11.30 -25.20
CA LEU A 89 -3.09 11.29 -24.38
C LEU A 89 -2.16 10.14 -24.81
N GLY A 90 -2.70 8.94 -25.03
CA GLY A 90 -1.94 7.81 -25.57
C GLY A 90 -1.33 8.09 -26.95
N VAL A 91 -2.09 8.70 -27.86
CA VAL A 91 -1.59 9.11 -29.19
C VAL A 91 -0.49 10.17 -29.06
N ALA A 92 -0.66 11.17 -28.20
CA ALA A 92 0.33 12.22 -27.98
C ALA A 92 1.66 11.66 -27.45
N LEU A 93 1.61 10.67 -26.55
CA LEU A 93 2.79 10.06 -25.97
C LEU A 93 3.50 9.07 -26.91
N THR A 94 2.73 8.33 -27.72
CA THR A 94 3.30 7.29 -28.60
C THR A 94 3.65 7.81 -29.98
N GLY A 95 3.04 8.92 -30.42
CA GLY A 95 3.06 9.36 -31.82
C GLY A 95 2.40 8.37 -32.78
N GLN A 96 1.73 7.33 -32.25
CA GLN A 96 1.11 6.27 -33.01
C GLN A 96 -0.39 6.51 -33.11
N SER A 97 -0.95 6.33 -34.31
CA SER A 97 -2.36 6.56 -34.63
C SER A 97 -2.78 8.04 -34.71
N ARG A 98 -4.05 8.25 -35.09
CA ARG A 98 -4.68 9.57 -35.18
C ARG A 98 -5.49 9.86 -33.92
N MET A 99 -5.46 11.12 -33.48
CA MET A 99 -6.33 11.60 -32.40
C MET A 99 -7.82 11.50 -32.79
N ARG A 100 -8.66 11.16 -31.81
CA ARG A 100 -10.10 11.12 -31.91
C ARG A 100 -10.69 12.50 -31.62
N ALA A 101 -11.64 12.92 -32.43
CA ALA A 101 -12.43 14.11 -32.17
C ALA A 101 -13.58 13.78 -31.21
N TYR A 102 -13.68 14.52 -30.11
CA TYR A 102 -14.84 14.51 -29.24
C TYR A 102 -16.02 15.19 -29.94
N ARG A 103 -17.18 14.53 -29.90
CA ARG A 103 -18.44 15.06 -30.44
C ARG A 103 -19.46 15.13 -29.31
N PRO A 104 -19.67 16.31 -28.69
CA PRO A 104 -20.62 16.42 -27.60
C PRO A 104 -22.05 16.20 -28.11
N GLN A 105 -22.87 15.52 -27.30
CA GLN A 105 -24.30 15.40 -27.56
C GLN A 105 -24.98 16.78 -27.60
N GLN A 106 -26.06 16.90 -28.37
CA GLN A 106 -26.83 18.14 -28.46
C GLN A 106 -27.59 18.43 -27.16
N ASP A 107 -28.15 17.40 -26.55
CA ASP A 107 -28.93 17.49 -25.31
C ASP A 107 -28.64 16.29 -24.39
N TYR A 108 -29.04 16.39 -23.13
CA TYR A 108 -28.89 15.34 -22.12
C TYR A 108 -30.04 15.35 -21.12
N LEU A 109 -30.30 14.18 -20.53
CA LEU A 109 -31.29 14.08 -19.47
C LEU A 109 -30.75 14.78 -18.21
N LYS A 110 -31.40 15.88 -17.82
CA LYS A 110 -31.21 16.51 -16.51
C LYS A 110 -32.14 15.79 -15.53
N LEU A 111 -31.62 15.34 -14.40
CA LEU A 111 -32.38 14.55 -13.43
C LEU A 111 -31.93 14.90 -12.01
N ILE A 112 -32.82 15.51 -11.23
CA ILE A 112 -32.52 16.06 -9.89
C ILE A 112 -33.49 15.48 -8.88
N SER A 113 -32.97 14.98 -7.76
CA SER A 113 -33.78 14.52 -6.62
C SER A 113 -34.33 15.69 -5.83
N THR A 114 -35.62 15.68 -5.48
CA THR A 114 -36.30 16.76 -4.75
C THR A 114 -36.57 16.43 -3.27
N GLY A 115 -35.99 15.34 -2.75
CA GLY A 115 -36.30 14.81 -1.42
C GLY A 115 -37.54 13.91 -1.44
N SER A 116 -37.85 13.23 -0.33
CA SER A 116 -39.03 12.34 -0.19
C SER A 116 -39.18 11.29 -1.30
N LYS A 117 -38.05 10.83 -1.87
CA LYS A 117 -38.01 9.93 -3.04
C LYS A 117 -38.75 10.49 -4.27
N GLY A 118 -38.78 11.80 -4.44
CA GLY A 118 -39.21 12.51 -5.65
C GLY A 118 -38.01 12.95 -6.50
N ALA A 119 -38.26 13.13 -7.81
CA ALA A 119 -37.29 13.74 -8.72
C ALA A 119 -38.01 14.53 -9.82
N VAL A 120 -37.30 15.51 -10.36
CA VAL A 120 -37.68 16.25 -11.58
C VAL A 120 -36.67 15.95 -12.67
N ALA A 121 -37.16 15.88 -13.90
CA ALA A 121 -36.35 15.64 -15.08
C ALA A 121 -36.66 16.65 -16.17
N ASP A 122 -35.67 16.94 -17.00
CA ASP A 122 -35.83 17.70 -18.23
C ASP A 122 -35.03 17.01 -19.35
N LYS A 123 -35.70 16.76 -20.47
CA LYS A 123 -35.10 16.24 -21.68
C LYS A 123 -35.82 16.83 -22.88
N TRP A 124 -35.07 17.41 -23.82
CA TRP A 124 -35.61 18.12 -24.98
C TRP A 124 -36.60 19.25 -24.60
N GLY A 125 -36.42 19.86 -23.44
CA GLY A 125 -37.33 20.90 -22.92
C GLY A 125 -38.66 20.37 -22.39
N LEU A 126 -38.82 19.05 -22.20
CA LEU A 126 -39.99 18.43 -21.60
C LEU A 126 -39.75 18.22 -20.10
N PRO A 127 -40.32 19.07 -19.22
CA PRO A 127 -40.24 18.88 -17.79
C PRO A 127 -41.14 17.72 -17.36
N LEU A 128 -40.61 16.82 -16.55
CA LEU A 128 -41.33 15.71 -15.93
C LEU A 128 -41.07 15.73 -14.43
N ASP A 129 -42.07 15.35 -13.64
CA ASP A 129 -41.92 15.17 -12.21
C ASP A 129 -42.53 13.84 -11.75
N GLY A 130 -42.03 13.31 -10.64
CA GLY A 130 -42.66 12.20 -9.95
C GLY A 130 -41.69 11.23 -9.27
N ALA A 131 -42.25 10.39 -8.40
CA ALA A 131 -41.47 9.40 -7.63
C ALA A 131 -40.84 8.30 -8.51
N TRP A 132 -41.40 8.02 -9.68
CA TRP A 132 -40.83 7.03 -10.62
C TRP A 132 -39.50 7.51 -11.22
N LEU A 133 -39.34 8.82 -11.46
CA LEU A 133 -38.09 9.42 -11.91
C LEU A 133 -36.99 9.27 -10.87
N TRP A 134 -37.34 9.34 -9.58
CA TRP A 134 -36.38 9.11 -8.50
C TRP A 134 -35.85 7.69 -8.51
N ARG A 135 -36.72 6.67 -8.70
CA ARG A 135 -36.27 5.28 -8.82
C ARG A 135 -35.33 5.08 -10.00
N TRP A 136 -35.56 5.81 -11.09
CA TRP A 136 -34.67 5.80 -12.23
C TRP A 136 -33.32 6.47 -11.92
N LYS A 137 -33.34 7.64 -11.29
CA LYS A 137 -32.14 8.34 -10.83
C LYS A 137 -31.31 7.49 -9.88
N ASP A 138 -31.92 6.96 -8.82
CA ASP A 138 -31.26 6.12 -7.82
C ASP A 138 -30.63 4.89 -8.49
N ARG A 139 -31.28 4.29 -9.48
CA ARG A 139 -30.69 3.21 -10.28
C ARG A 139 -29.48 3.66 -11.11
N ILE A 140 -29.56 4.80 -11.79
CA ILE A 140 -28.43 5.34 -12.58
C ILE A 140 -27.24 5.64 -11.66
N ASP A 141 -27.49 6.37 -10.57
CA ASP A 141 -26.47 6.80 -9.63
C ASP A 141 -25.80 5.58 -8.96
N ARG A 142 -26.59 4.61 -8.48
CA ARG A 142 -26.05 3.37 -7.90
C ARG A 142 -25.28 2.54 -8.92
N ARG A 143 -25.76 2.44 -10.17
CA ARG A 143 -25.04 1.72 -11.23
C ARG A 143 -23.71 2.40 -11.55
N PHE A 144 -23.67 3.73 -11.58
CA PHE A 144 -22.44 4.48 -11.78
C PHE A 144 -21.47 4.27 -10.61
N MET A 145 -21.94 4.41 -9.36
CA MET A 145 -21.11 4.18 -8.18
C MET A 145 -20.61 2.74 -8.09
N ALA A 146 -21.41 1.75 -8.50
CA ALA A 146 -21.00 0.35 -8.55
C ALA A 146 -19.76 0.13 -9.44
N MET A 147 -19.55 0.93 -10.49
CA MET A 147 -18.35 0.84 -11.34
C MET A 147 -17.05 1.19 -10.60
N PHE A 148 -17.13 1.96 -9.50
CA PHE A 148 -15.98 2.29 -8.66
C PHE A 148 -15.79 1.31 -7.49
N HIS A 149 -16.72 0.38 -7.32
CA HIS A 149 -16.67 -0.67 -6.29
C HIS A 149 -16.47 -2.06 -6.89
N GLN A 150 -16.85 -2.28 -8.15
CA GLN A 150 -16.77 -3.55 -8.86
C GLN A 150 -15.93 -3.34 -10.12
N LEU A 151 -14.61 -3.38 -9.94
CA LEU A 151 -13.68 -3.21 -11.06
C LEU A 151 -13.72 -4.45 -11.98
N PRO A 152 -13.51 -4.28 -13.30
CA PRO A 152 -13.36 -5.40 -14.21
C PRO A 152 -12.18 -6.28 -13.77
N ARG A 153 -12.39 -7.60 -13.71
CA ARG A 153 -11.31 -8.54 -13.41
C ARG A 153 -10.28 -8.51 -14.54
N MET A 154 -8.99 -8.45 -14.17
CA MET A 154 -7.91 -8.58 -15.14
C MET A 154 -7.98 -9.96 -15.81
N PRO A 155 -7.81 -10.04 -17.14
CA PRO A 155 -7.73 -11.32 -17.83
C PRO A 155 -6.49 -12.10 -17.36
N ALA A 156 -6.61 -13.43 -17.28
CA ALA A 156 -5.48 -14.28 -16.95
C ALA A 156 -4.37 -14.19 -18.01
N LEU A 157 -3.12 -14.34 -17.58
CA LEU A 157 -1.97 -14.41 -18.50
C LEU A 157 -2.14 -15.57 -19.48
N ALA A 158 -1.99 -15.29 -20.77
CA ALA A 158 -1.95 -16.33 -21.79
C ALA A 158 -0.60 -17.06 -21.71
N LEU A 159 -0.62 -18.35 -21.38
CA LEU A 159 0.58 -19.18 -21.36
C LEU A 159 1.08 -19.47 -22.78
N PRO A 160 2.41 -19.49 -23.02
CA PRO A 160 2.95 -19.93 -24.30
C PRO A 160 2.65 -21.41 -24.54
N ALA A 161 2.63 -21.82 -25.82
CA ALA A 161 2.29 -23.20 -26.21
C ALA A 161 3.26 -24.28 -25.67
N ARG A 162 4.47 -23.88 -25.24
CA ARG A 162 5.46 -24.75 -24.60
C ARG A 162 5.84 -24.14 -23.27
N VAL A 163 5.61 -24.88 -22.18
CA VAL A 163 6.01 -24.53 -20.81
C VAL A 163 6.66 -25.74 -20.14
N ALA A 164 7.53 -25.51 -19.16
CA ALA A 164 8.12 -26.60 -18.37
C ALA A 164 7.03 -27.28 -17.51
N ALA A 165 7.23 -28.56 -17.16
CA ALA A 165 6.34 -29.28 -16.26
C ALA A 165 6.20 -28.54 -14.92
N GLY A 166 4.98 -28.49 -14.36
CA GLY A 166 4.67 -27.77 -13.13
C GLY A 166 4.38 -26.27 -13.29
N VAL A 167 4.84 -25.61 -14.36
CA VAL A 167 4.59 -24.16 -14.59
C VAL A 167 3.09 -23.87 -14.76
N ALA A 168 2.36 -24.76 -15.42
CA ALA A 168 0.93 -24.59 -15.61
C ALA A 168 0.16 -24.69 -14.28
N GLU A 169 0.58 -25.55 -13.35
CA GLU A 169 -0.05 -25.69 -12.03
C GLU A 169 0.24 -24.47 -11.15
N GLU A 170 1.49 -23.98 -11.16
CA GLU A 170 1.89 -22.76 -10.45
C GLU A 170 1.08 -21.54 -10.94
N LEU A 171 0.91 -21.42 -12.26
CA LEU A 171 0.17 -20.31 -12.89
C LEU A 171 -1.35 -20.55 -12.97
N ALA A 172 -1.83 -21.78 -12.69
CA ALA A 172 -3.25 -22.13 -12.72
C ALA A 172 -4.05 -21.45 -11.61
N SER A 173 -3.39 -20.95 -10.57
CA SER A 173 -4.05 -20.19 -9.50
C SER A 173 -4.76 -18.93 -10.01
N ALA A 174 -4.49 -18.48 -11.25
CA ALA A 174 -5.00 -17.27 -11.89
C ALA A 174 -4.78 -15.97 -11.08
N LYS A 175 -4.14 -16.08 -9.89
CA LYS A 175 -3.76 -14.97 -9.04
C LYS A 175 -2.48 -14.37 -9.62
N PRO A 176 -2.42 -13.05 -9.83
CA PRO A 176 -1.17 -12.39 -10.14
C PRO A 176 -0.13 -12.74 -9.08
N LEU A 177 1.12 -13.00 -9.48
CA LEU A 177 2.22 -13.14 -8.53
C LEU A 177 2.21 -11.90 -7.63
N CYS A 178 2.08 -12.08 -6.32
CA CYS A 178 1.97 -10.96 -5.39
C CYS A 178 3.25 -10.12 -5.42
N GLY A 179 3.14 -8.80 -5.28
CA GLY A 179 4.29 -7.94 -4.96
C GLY A 179 4.58 -7.96 -3.46
N GLY A 180 5.52 -7.13 -3.00
CA GLY A 180 5.87 -7.10 -1.58
C GLY A 180 6.59 -8.39 -1.15
N CYS A 181 6.43 -8.76 0.13
CA CYS A 181 6.95 -10.02 0.66
C CYS A 181 6.19 -11.27 0.16
N GLY A 182 5.04 -11.10 -0.51
CA GLY A 182 4.28 -12.21 -1.10
C GLY A 182 4.97 -12.89 -2.29
N ALA A 183 6.07 -12.31 -2.78
CA ALA A 183 6.92 -12.85 -3.86
C ALA A 183 8.12 -13.68 -3.36
N LYS A 184 8.31 -13.84 -2.04
CA LYS A 184 9.46 -14.59 -1.49
C LYS A 184 9.30 -16.10 -1.75
N VAL A 185 10.41 -16.81 -1.79
CA VAL A 185 10.43 -18.29 -1.78
C VAL A 185 9.94 -18.79 -0.41
N GLY A 186 9.22 -19.91 -0.39
CA GLY A 186 8.76 -20.54 0.84
C GLY A 186 9.90 -20.89 1.80
N GLN A 187 9.60 -20.85 3.11
CA GLN A 187 10.60 -21.05 4.17
C GLN A 187 11.26 -22.43 4.09
N ALA A 188 10.48 -23.47 3.76
CA ALA A 188 10.95 -24.84 3.68
C ALA A 188 11.96 -25.03 2.53
N GLU A 189 11.63 -24.49 1.35
CA GLU A 189 12.48 -24.52 0.16
C GLU A 189 13.77 -23.74 0.39
N LEU A 190 13.69 -22.55 1.00
CA LEU A 190 14.85 -21.74 1.35
C LEU A 190 15.77 -22.48 2.35
N LYS A 191 15.18 -23.03 3.42
CA LYS A 191 15.95 -23.79 4.43
C LYS A 191 16.64 -25.00 3.81
N ALA A 192 15.95 -25.74 2.93
CA ALA A 192 16.52 -26.89 2.24
C ALA A 192 17.69 -26.49 1.32
N ALA A 193 17.55 -25.41 0.56
CA ALA A 193 18.58 -24.91 -0.34
C ALA A 193 19.85 -24.46 0.39
N LEU A 194 19.70 -23.90 1.60
CA LEU A 194 20.80 -23.35 2.38
C LEU A 194 21.43 -24.35 3.37
N ALA A 195 20.80 -25.51 3.61
CA ALA A 195 21.18 -26.45 4.67
C ALA A 195 22.63 -26.98 4.59
N HIS A 196 23.21 -27.01 3.38
CA HIS A 196 24.54 -27.58 3.13
C HIS A 196 25.65 -26.52 3.02
N LEU A 197 25.32 -25.23 3.21
CA LEU A 197 26.33 -24.19 3.15
C LEU A 197 27.26 -24.26 4.38
N PRO A 198 28.58 -24.03 4.20
CA PRO A 198 29.51 -24.04 5.30
C PRO A 198 29.24 -22.88 6.26
N ARG A 199 29.52 -23.09 7.55
CA ARG A 199 29.50 -22.01 8.54
C ARG A 199 30.59 -20.98 8.22
N PRO A 200 30.42 -19.71 8.62
CA PRO A 200 31.46 -18.70 8.50
C PRO A 200 32.78 -19.17 9.13
N ALA A 201 33.87 -19.09 8.37
CA ALA A 201 35.21 -19.46 8.85
C ALA A 201 35.99 -18.28 9.46
N ARG A 202 35.50 -17.06 9.23
CA ARG A 202 36.14 -15.81 9.65
C ARG A 202 35.77 -15.47 11.10
N PRO A 203 36.74 -15.20 11.99
CA PRO A 203 36.46 -14.88 13.40
C PRO A 203 35.65 -13.60 13.62
N ASP A 204 35.74 -12.65 12.69
CA ASP A 204 35.02 -11.38 12.73
C ASP A 204 33.54 -11.51 12.30
N VAL A 205 33.11 -12.67 11.79
CA VAL A 205 31.73 -12.98 11.44
C VAL A 205 31.12 -13.86 12.53
N LEU A 206 30.25 -13.27 13.36
CA LEU A 206 29.76 -13.86 14.60
C LEU A 206 28.47 -14.67 14.43
N SER A 207 27.64 -14.35 13.43
CA SER A 207 26.46 -15.14 13.09
C SER A 207 26.49 -15.59 11.62
N GLY A 208 25.93 -16.77 11.39
CA GLY A 208 25.68 -17.32 10.05
C GLY A 208 24.21 -17.23 9.67
N LEU A 209 23.79 -18.06 8.73
CA LEU A 209 22.40 -18.12 8.26
C LEU A 209 21.43 -18.47 9.41
N GLY A 210 20.26 -17.83 9.43
CA GLY A 210 19.14 -18.20 10.30
C GLY A 210 18.66 -17.14 11.30
N ASP A 211 19.30 -15.97 11.34
CA ASP A 211 18.82 -14.78 12.06
C ASP A 211 18.45 -13.67 11.05
N ASP A 212 17.83 -12.59 11.51
CA ASP A 212 17.35 -11.50 10.64
C ASP A 212 18.52 -10.76 9.92
N ALA A 213 19.67 -10.66 10.58
CA ALA A 213 20.88 -10.06 10.00
C ALA A 213 22.16 -10.80 10.39
N ALA A 214 23.17 -10.70 9.53
CA ALA A 214 24.52 -11.16 9.87
C ALA A 214 25.15 -10.20 10.89
N ILE A 215 25.80 -10.73 11.93
CA ILE A 215 26.48 -9.99 12.98
C ILE A 215 27.99 -10.09 12.75
N LEU A 216 28.66 -8.95 12.73
CA LEU A 216 30.10 -8.82 12.60
C LEU A 216 30.69 -8.09 13.81
N THR A 217 31.94 -8.39 14.15
CA THR A 217 32.71 -7.57 15.10
C THR A 217 33.01 -6.21 14.49
N HIS A 218 32.83 -5.13 15.25
CA HIS A 218 33.12 -3.78 14.76
C HIS A 218 33.68 -2.89 15.88
N GLY A 219 35.00 -2.72 15.90
CA GLY A 219 35.68 -1.99 16.97
C GLY A 219 35.42 -2.62 18.34
N LYS A 220 34.79 -1.86 19.25
CA LYS A 220 34.37 -2.36 20.58
C LYS A 220 32.95 -2.91 20.63
N GLY A 221 32.19 -2.82 19.53
CA GLY A 221 30.81 -3.26 19.45
C GLY A 221 30.60 -4.21 18.27
N HIS A 222 29.41 -4.13 17.68
CA HIS A 222 28.98 -4.99 16.59
C HIS A 222 28.43 -4.17 15.43
N GLN A 223 28.56 -4.72 14.23
CA GLN A 223 27.85 -4.25 13.05
C GLN A 223 26.91 -5.35 12.59
N VAL A 224 25.68 -4.99 12.25
CA VAL A 224 24.73 -5.88 11.58
C VAL A 224 24.68 -5.56 10.09
N LEU A 225 24.47 -6.58 9.26
CA LEU A 225 24.41 -6.48 7.81
C LEU A 225 23.22 -7.29 7.29
N THR A 226 22.32 -6.64 6.57
CA THR A 226 21.17 -7.27 5.92
C THR A 226 20.99 -6.80 4.48
N THR A 227 20.21 -7.53 3.71
CA THR A 227 19.70 -7.09 2.41
C THR A 227 18.27 -7.55 2.21
N ASP A 228 17.43 -6.65 1.70
CA ASP A 228 16.05 -6.99 1.37
C ASP A 228 15.59 -6.24 0.12
N HIS A 229 14.74 -6.91 -0.67
CA HIS A 229 14.24 -6.43 -1.94
C HIS A 229 12.75 -6.65 -2.06
N VAL A 230 12.08 -5.68 -2.66
CA VAL A 230 10.65 -5.71 -2.88
C VAL A 230 10.33 -5.46 -4.34
N ARG A 231 9.63 -6.42 -4.94
CA ARG A 231 8.94 -6.26 -6.21
C ARG A 231 7.79 -5.26 -6.04
N ALA A 232 7.66 -4.33 -6.97
CA ALA A 232 6.63 -3.31 -6.94
C ALA A 232 5.22 -3.92 -6.78
N PHE A 233 4.48 -3.39 -5.81
CA PHE A 233 3.06 -3.70 -5.55
C PHE A 233 2.18 -2.44 -5.68
N THR A 234 2.78 -1.32 -6.07
CA THR A 234 2.14 -0.02 -6.29
C THR A 234 2.84 0.67 -7.45
N GLU A 235 2.08 1.48 -8.20
CA GLU A 235 2.57 2.31 -9.30
C GLU A 235 3.16 3.65 -8.82
N ASP A 236 3.17 3.89 -7.51
CA ASP A 236 3.80 5.06 -6.87
C ASP A 236 5.25 4.70 -6.45
N PRO A 237 6.28 5.10 -7.23
CA PRO A 237 7.68 4.76 -6.94
C PRO A 237 8.18 5.40 -5.65
N TRP A 238 7.64 6.56 -5.26
CA TRP A 238 7.99 7.24 -4.02
C TRP A 238 7.49 6.44 -2.81
N MET A 239 6.21 6.07 -2.81
CA MET A 239 5.64 5.23 -1.76
C MET A 239 6.32 3.86 -1.68
N LEU A 240 6.59 3.23 -2.82
CA LEU A 240 7.32 1.97 -2.89
C LEU A 240 8.70 2.11 -2.24
N ALA A 241 9.48 3.11 -2.63
CA ALA A 241 10.81 3.37 -2.10
C ALA A 241 10.79 3.59 -0.58
N ARG A 242 9.83 4.37 -0.07
CA ARG A 242 9.65 4.58 1.37
C ARG A 242 9.39 3.27 2.12
N ILE A 243 8.45 2.46 1.62
CA ILE A 243 8.10 1.20 2.25
C ILE A 243 9.29 0.23 2.20
N THR A 244 9.99 0.13 1.08
CA THR A 244 11.17 -0.72 0.94
C THR A 244 12.30 -0.29 1.87
N ALA A 245 12.55 1.01 2.04
CA ALA A 245 13.56 1.51 2.97
C ALA A 245 13.20 1.17 4.43
N VAL A 246 11.93 1.33 4.83
CA VAL A 246 11.45 0.90 6.16
C VAL A 246 11.57 -0.61 6.32
N HIS A 247 11.25 -1.38 5.28
CA HIS A 247 11.33 -2.83 5.31
C HIS A 247 12.77 -3.32 5.49
N ALA A 248 13.71 -2.80 4.70
CA ALA A 248 15.12 -3.19 4.79
C ALA A 248 15.81 -2.77 6.09
N MET A 249 15.30 -1.73 6.78
CA MET A 249 15.76 -1.38 8.13
C MET A 249 15.12 -2.26 9.22
N GLY A 250 14.08 -3.03 8.90
CA GLY A 250 13.39 -3.97 9.79
C GLY A 250 14.37 -4.88 10.52
N ASP A 251 15.20 -5.60 9.78
CA ASP A 251 16.21 -6.51 10.34
C ASP A 251 17.26 -5.77 11.19
N VAL A 252 17.61 -4.53 10.84
CA VAL A 252 18.56 -3.76 11.66
C VAL A 252 17.93 -3.39 12.99
N TRP A 253 16.67 -2.98 12.97
CA TRP A 253 15.91 -2.61 14.16
C TRP A 253 15.58 -3.81 15.04
N SER A 254 15.24 -4.97 14.46
CA SER A 254 14.94 -6.20 15.22
C SER A 254 16.15 -6.70 16.01
N MET A 255 17.36 -6.41 15.52
CA MET A 255 18.60 -6.74 16.21
C MET A 255 19.00 -5.70 17.27
N GLY A 256 18.18 -4.67 17.50
CA GLY A 256 18.47 -3.57 18.43
C GLY A 256 19.59 -2.64 17.98
N ALA A 257 19.99 -2.71 16.71
CA ALA A 257 21.03 -1.88 16.13
C ALA A 257 20.44 -0.57 15.57
N ARG A 258 21.31 0.43 15.39
CA ARG A 258 20.95 1.69 14.72
C ARG A 258 21.39 1.63 13.26
N PRO A 259 20.50 1.90 12.28
CA PRO A 259 20.89 2.03 10.88
C PRO A 259 22.09 2.96 10.71
N GLN A 260 22.99 2.63 9.77
CA GLN A 260 24.23 3.35 9.53
C GLN A 260 24.36 3.80 8.07
N ALA A 261 24.38 2.84 7.15
CA ALA A 261 24.54 3.14 5.73
C ALA A 261 23.75 2.14 4.88
N ALA A 262 23.31 2.60 3.71
CA ALA A 262 22.56 1.79 2.77
C ALA A 262 23.14 1.88 1.35
N LEU A 263 23.15 0.73 0.65
CA LEU A 263 23.38 0.65 -0.79
C LEU A 263 22.07 0.29 -1.49
N ALA A 264 21.63 1.14 -2.42
CA ALA A 264 20.42 0.89 -3.19
C ALA A 264 20.64 -0.17 -4.27
N GLN A 265 19.65 -1.02 -4.50
CA GLN A 265 19.61 -1.99 -5.60
C GLN A 265 18.28 -1.80 -6.32
N VAL A 266 18.35 -1.22 -7.52
CA VAL A 266 17.14 -0.80 -8.26
C VAL A 266 17.11 -1.47 -9.63
N ILE A 267 16.02 -2.18 -9.92
CA ILE A 267 15.70 -2.68 -11.25
C ILE A 267 14.58 -1.81 -11.80
N LEU A 268 14.86 -1.04 -12.86
CA LEU A 268 13.86 -0.24 -13.54
C LEU A 268 13.25 -1.01 -14.72
N PRO A 269 11.93 -0.91 -14.97
CA PRO A 269 11.35 -1.33 -16.23
C PRO A 269 11.97 -0.60 -17.41
N ARG A 270 11.90 -1.19 -18.60
CA ARG A 270 12.31 -0.50 -19.83
C ARG A 270 11.43 0.74 -20.07
N MET A 271 12.06 1.91 -20.03
CA MET A 271 11.44 3.21 -20.27
C MET A 271 12.44 4.16 -20.94
N SER A 272 12.01 5.35 -21.39
CA SER A 272 12.90 6.35 -21.98
C SER A 272 13.95 6.84 -20.97
N ALA A 273 15.09 7.34 -21.44
CA ALA A 273 16.15 7.84 -20.56
C ALA A 273 15.68 8.93 -19.58
N GLU A 274 14.78 9.81 -20.02
CA GLU A 274 14.16 10.84 -19.18
C GLU A 274 13.31 10.23 -18.07
N LEU A 275 12.46 9.24 -18.40
CA LEU A 275 11.65 8.54 -17.40
C LEU A 275 12.52 7.73 -16.43
N GLN A 276 13.61 7.12 -16.91
CA GLN A 276 14.57 6.43 -16.05
C GLN A 276 15.17 7.41 -15.03
N ALA A 277 15.66 8.57 -15.49
CA ALA A 277 16.25 9.57 -14.63
C ALA A 277 15.25 10.11 -13.59
N ARG A 278 14.03 10.46 -14.02
CA ARG A 278 12.97 10.96 -13.12
C ARG A 278 12.56 9.93 -12.08
N THR A 279 12.27 8.71 -12.52
CA THR A 279 11.83 7.63 -11.63
C THR A 279 12.93 7.26 -10.63
N LEU A 280 14.18 7.20 -11.08
CA LEU A 280 15.32 6.96 -10.18
C LEU A 280 15.50 8.09 -9.17
N ALA A 281 15.36 9.36 -9.59
CA ALA A 281 15.42 10.50 -8.68
C ALA A 281 14.35 10.41 -7.59
N GLU A 282 13.09 10.13 -7.96
CA GLU A 282 11.99 9.95 -7.00
C GLU A 282 12.28 8.81 -6.00
N ILE A 283 12.76 7.66 -6.47
CA ILE A 283 13.12 6.52 -5.61
C ILE A 283 14.25 6.91 -4.65
N MET A 284 15.32 7.53 -5.15
CA MET A 284 16.49 7.86 -4.36
C MET A 284 16.20 8.97 -3.34
N GLU A 285 15.44 9.99 -3.72
CA GLU A 285 15.03 11.08 -2.82
C GLU A 285 14.12 10.56 -1.69
N ALA A 286 13.11 9.76 -2.04
CA ALA A 286 12.24 9.13 -1.07
C ALA A 286 13.01 8.27 -0.06
N SER A 287 13.93 7.45 -0.57
CA SER A 287 14.73 6.52 0.24
C SER A 287 15.70 7.27 1.14
N ALA A 288 16.45 8.23 0.58
CA ALA A 288 17.39 9.05 1.33
C ALA A 288 16.69 9.84 2.44
N SER A 289 15.49 10.38 2.19
CA SER A 289 14.68 11.04 3.21
C SER A 289 14.32 10.11 4.38
N VAL A 290 13.97 8.84 4.09
CA VAL A 290 13.62 7.85 5.12
C VAL A 290 14.87 7.42 5.92
N PHE A 291 15.98 7.10 5.26
CA PHE A 291 17.22 6.72 5.95
C PHE A 291 17.78 7.86 6.81
N ALA A 292 17.79 9.10 6.28
CA ALA A 292 18.30 10.26 7.00
C ALA A 292 17.49 10.54 8.28
N GLY A 293 16.16 10.33 8.24
CA GLY A 293 15.30 10.42 9.41
C GLY A 293 15.65 9.43 10.54
N GLU A 294 16.37 8.36 10.22
CA GLU A 294 16.79 7.31 11.14
C GLU A 294 18.31 7.35 11.43
N GLY A 295 18.99 8.39 10.96
CA GLY A 295 20.42 8.63 11.17
C GLY A 295 21.33 7.80 10.29
N ALA A 296 20.84 7.32 9.14
CA ALA A 296 21.60 6.58 8.14
C ALA A 296 21.65 7.31 6.80
N ASP A 297 22.64 6.99 5.99
CA ASP A 297 22.82 7.58 4.66
C ASP A 297 22.73 6.53 3.55
N VAL A 298 22.12 6.91 2.42
CA VAL A 298 22.25 6.14 1.17
C VAL A 298 23.57 6.54 0.51
N VAL A 299 24.56 5.65 0.55
CA VAL A 299 25.96 5.95 0.17
C VAL A 299 26.32 5.49 -1.24
N GLY A 300 25.37 4.93 -1.98
CA GLY A 300 25.57 4.45 -3.34
C GLY A 300 24.57 3.37 -3.70
N GLY A 301 24.87 2.60 -4.74
CA GLY A 301 24.01 1.51 -5.17
C GLY A 301 24.36 0.96 -6.54
N HIS A 302 23.49 0.08 -7.02
CA HIS A 302 23.52 -0.47 -8.36
C HIS A 302 22.14 -0.35 -9.00
N THR A 303 22.13 -0.07 -10.31
CA THR A 303 20.91 0.05 -11.09
C THR A 303 21.01 -0.79 -12.36
N SER A 304 19.95 -1.54 -12.65
CA SER A 304 19.83 -2.34 -13.87
C SER A 304 18.45 -2.17 -14.51
N LEU A 305 18.31 -2.59 -15.77
CA LEU A 305 17.04 -2.62 -16.47
C LEU A 305 16.47 -4.03 -16.45
N GLY A 306 15.18 -4.16 -16.16
CA GLY A 306 14.47 -5.43 -16.08
C GLY A 306 13.05 -5.36 -16.61
N ALA A 307 12.30 -6.44 -16.42
CA ALA A 307 10.89 -6.51 -16.80
C ALA A 307 9.99 -5.72 -15.85
N GLU A 308 10.36 -5.66 -14.57
CA GLU A 308 9.51 -5.17 -13.49
C GLU A 308 10.30 -4.30 -12.52
N LEU A 309 9.62 -3.32 -11.91
CA LEU A 309 10.22 -2.45 -10.92
C LEU A 309 10.53 -3.23 -9.65
N THR A 310 11.80 -3.24 -9.25
CA THR A 310 12.25 -3.79 -7.97
C THR A 310 13.12 -2.76 -7.28
N VAL A 311 12.85 -2.52 -6.00
CA VAL A 311 13.67 -1.66 -5.16
C VAL A 311 14.14 -2.51 -3.99
N GLY A 312 15.40 -2.38 -3.60
CA GLY A 312 15.94 -3.02 -2.41
C GLY A 312 17.15 -2.27 -1.88
N PHE A 313 17.55 -2.65 -0.68
CA PHE A 313 18.67 -2.05 0.01
C PHE A 313 19.50 -3.11 0.70
N THR A 314 20.82 -2.96 0.64
CA THR A 314 21.73 -3.56 1.61
C THR A 314 21.96 -2.52 2.70
N VAL A 315 21.74 -2.88 3.95
CA VAL A 315 21.81 -1.95 5.08
C VAL A 315 22.80 -2.47 6.11
N THR A 316 23.67 -1.59 6.60
CA THR A 316 24.45 -1.82 7.82
C THR A 316 23.83 -1.10 8.99
N GLY A 317 23.99 -1.67 10.19
CA GLY A 317 23.66 -1.00 11.44
C GLY A 317 24.71 -1.22 12.50
N LEU A 318 24.78 -0.33 13.49
CA LEU A 318 25.74 -0.38 14.58
C LEU A 318 25.04 -0.69 15.90
N ALA A 319 25.60 -1.62 16.67
CA ALA A 319 25.17 -1.95 18.01
C ALA A 319 26.35 -1.83 18.98
N ALA A 320 26.18 -0.99 20.02
CA ALA A 320 27.21 -0.81 21.05
C ALA A 320 27.33 -2.03 21.99
N GLN A 321 26.25 -2.78 22.13
CA GLN A 321 26.19 -4.03 22.88
C GLN A 321 25.91 -5.20 21.93
N LYS A 322 25.92 -6.42 22.47
CA LYS A 322 25.54 -7.61 21.71
C LYS A 322 24.13 -7.40 21.11
N PRO A 323 23.95 -7.59 19.80
CA PRO A 323 22.64 -7.49 19.18
C PRO A 323 21.62 -8.41 19.84
N VAL A 324 20.36 -7.97 19.87
CA VAL A 324 19.22 -8.84 20.20
C VAL A 324 19.08 -9.83 19.04
N THR A 325 18.72 -11.07 19.32
CA THR A 325 18.55 -12.12 18.29
C THR A 325 17.14 -12.69 18.38
N ILE A 326 16.76 -13.54 17.44
CA ILE A 326 15.53 -14.35 17.59
C ILE A 326 15.63 -15.40 18.71
N SER A 327 16.84 -15.67 19.22
CA SER A 327 17.07 -16.56 20.37
C SER A 327 17.07 -15.80 21.70
N GLY A 328 16.65 -16.47 22.77
CA GLY A 328 16.78 -15.97 24.15
C GLY A 328 15.47 -15.79 24.89
N ALA A 329 14.33 -15.97 24.23
CA ALA A 329 12.99 -15.90 24.83
C ALA A 329 12.87 -16.91 25.99
N ARG A 330 12.17 -16.51 27.06
CA ARG A 330 12.08 -17.27 28.31
C ARG A 330 10.63 -17.51 28.69
N PRO A 331 10.31 -18.65 29.35
CA PRO A 331 9.00 -18.82 29.96
C PRO A 331 8.66 -17.66 30.91
N GLY A 332 7.46 -17.10 30.76
CA GLY A 332 7.00 -15.91 31.48
C GLY A 332 7.26 -14.58 30.76
N ASP A 333 7.96 -14.58 29.62
CA ASP A 333 8.05 -13.38 28.78
C ASP A 333 6.69 -13.07 28.14
N TRP A 334 6.36 -11.79 28.02
CA TRP A 334 5.21 -11.30 27.26
C TRP A 334 5.64 -10.96 25.84
N LEU A 335 4.75 -11.23 24.88
CA LEU A 335 4.96 -10.98 23.46
C LEU A 335 4.32 -9.65 23.06
N ILE A 336 5.14 -8.69 22.62
CA ILE A 336 4.70 -7.37 22.15
C ILE A 336 4.85 -7.29 20.63
N LEU A 337 3.77 -6.91 19.93
CA LEU A 337 3.76 -6.62 18.50
C LEU A 337 3.53 -5.13 18.25
N THR A 338 4.36 -4.47 17.42
CA THR A 338 4.36 -3.00 17.26
C THR A 338 3.50 -2.47 16.11
N LYS A 339 3.15 -3.31 15.13
CA LYS A 339 2.26 -2.97 14.01
C LYS A 339 1.18 -4.04 13.82
N PRO A 340 0.00 -3.65 13.32
CA PRO A 340 -1.02 -4.61 12.92
C PRO A 340 -0.58 -5.48 11.73
N ILE A 341 -1.15 -6.68 11.63
CA ILE A 341 -0.95 -7.60 10.49
C ILE A 341 -2.09 -7.50 9.47
N GLY A 342 -1.86 -8.04 8.27
CA GLY A 342 -2.85 -8.14 7.19
C GLY A 342 -2.44 -7.46 5.88
N THR A 343 -1.17 -7.03 5.73
CA THR A 343 -0.75 -6.32 4.52
C THR A 343 -0.80 -7.22 3.28
N GLY A 344 -0.48 -8.51 3.39
CA GLY A 344 -0.39 -9.41 2.26
C GLY A 344 -1.75 -9.68 1.62
N VAL A 345 -2.79 -9.90 2.44
CA VAL A 345 -4.19 -10.03 1.99
C VAL A 345 -4.66 -8.75 1.31
N ILE A 346 -4.37 -7.58 1.89
CA ILE A 346 -4.78 -6.28 1.33
C ILE A 346 -4.09 -6.04 -0.02
N LEU A 347 -2.78 -6.29 -0.12
CA LEU A 347 -2.04 -6.14 -1.36
C LEU A 347 -2.52 -7.13 -2.43
N ALA A 348 -2.78 -8.39 -2.06
CA ALA A 348 -3.34 -9.38 -2.98
C ALA A 348 -4.72 -8.97 -3.49
N ALA A 349 -5.58 -8.41 -2.64
CA ALA A 349 -6.89 -7.90 -3.04
C ALA A 349 -6.79 -6.64 -3.92
N GLU A 350 -5.84 -5.74 -3.65
CA GLU A 350 -5.60 -4.55 -4.49
C GLU A 350 -5.12 -4.93 -5.89
N MET A 351 -4.16 -5.85 -5.98
CA MET A 351 -3.68 -6.38 -7.26
C MET A 351 -4.78 -7.09 -8.06
N ALA A 352 -5.80 -7.60 -7.37
CA ALA A 352 -6.99 -8.19 -8.00
C ALA A 352 -8.11 -7.16 -8.30
N GLY A 353 -7.92 -5.88 -7.96
CA GLY A 353 -8.93 -4.82 -8.11
C GLY A 353 -10.13 -4.97 -7.18
N ALA A 354 -9.97 -5.67 -6.06
CA ALA A 354 -11.05 -5.99 -5.11
C ALA A 354 -10.97 -5.20 -3.80
N ALA A 355 -9.81 -4.64 -3.45
CA ALA A 355 -9.65 -3.89 -2.22
C ALA A 355 -10.31 -2.49 -2.32
N PRO A 356 -11.06 -2.04 -1.29
CA PRO A 356 -11.50 -0.65 -1.23
C PRO A 356 -10.28 0.29 -1.09
N GLY A 357 -10.22 1.37 -1.88
CA GLY A 357 -9.07 2.28 -1.86
C GLY A 357 -8.73 2.87 -0.48
N ALA A 358 -9.73 3.09 0.39
CA ALA A 358 -9.49 3.54 1.77
C ALA A 358 -8.78 2.49 2.64
N VAL A 359 -8.96 1.20 2.36
CA VAL A 359 -8.23 0.09 3.01
C VAL A 359 -6.77 0.09 2.54
N VAL A 360 -6.56 0.22 1.23
CA VAL A 360 -5.23 0.24 0.60
C VAL A 360 -4.39 1.41 1.11
N VAL A 361 -4.94 2.64 1.11
CA VAL A 361 -4.22 3.83 1.60
C VAL A 361 -3.80 3.68 3.07
N ARG A 362 -4.65 3.07 3.91
CA ARG A 362 -4.31 2.81 5.32
C ARG A 362 -3.20 1.76 5.46
N ALA A 363 -3.22 0.72 4.63
CA ALA A 363 -2.16 -0.29 4.60
C ALA A 363 -0.82 0.30 4.15
N LEU A 364 -0.81 1.07 3.05
CA LEU A 364 0.38 1.79 2.57
C LEU A 364 0.97 2.71 3.64
N ALA A 365 0.13 3.47 4.34
CA ALA A 365 0.56 4.34 5.42
C ALA A 365 1.15 3.57 6.62
N ALA A 366 0.58 2.41 6.97
CA ALA A 366 1.11 1.55 8.04
C ALA A 366 2.46 0.92 7.68
N MET A 367 2.62 0.47 6.43
CA MET A 367 3.88 -0.05 5.91
C MET A 367 4.98 1.02 5.90
N ALA A 368 4.65 2.24 5.48
CA ALA A 368 5.59 3.36 5.38
C ALA A 368 6.00 3.99 6.72
N ARG A 369 5.48 3.52 7.87
CA ARG A 369 5.83 4.02 9.20
C ARG A 369 7.14 3.39 9.70
N PRO A 370 8.19 4.18 10.00
CA PRO A 370 9.44 3.66 10.58
C PRO A 370 9.24 3.03 11.96
N GLN A 371 10.21 2.21 12.40
CA GLN A 371 10.15 1.52 13.70
C GLN A 371 11.34 1.82 14.62
N GLY A 372 12.21 2.78 14.29
CA GLY A 372 13.41 3.07 15.07
C GLY A 372 13.12 3.50 16.51
N VAL A 373 12.01 4.21 16.74
CA VAL A 373 11.56 4.54 18.11
C VAL A 373 11.18 3.28 18.88
N ALA A 374 10.36 2.41 18.28
CA ALA A 374 9.95 1.16 18.91
C ALA A 374 11.14 0.26 19.22
N ALA A 375 12.07 0.11 18.27
CA ALA A 375 13.29 -0.67 18.42
C ALA A 375 14.14 -0.19 19.60
N ARG A 376 14.37 1.13 19.72
CA ARG A 376 15.15 1.71 20.84
C ARG A 376 14.51 1.51 22.20
N LEU A 377 13.18 1.43 22.26
CA LEU A 377 12.44 1.21 23.51
C LEU A 377 12.42 -0.28 23.89
N LEU A 378 12.29 -1.18 22.91
CA LEU A 378 12.20 -2.63 23.13
C LEU A 378 13.57 -3.28 23.37
N ALA A 379 14.57 -2.94 22.56
CA ALA A 379 15.87 -3.64 22.55
C ALA A 379 16.57 -3.77 23.91
N PRO A 380 16.55 -2.77 24.81
CA PRO A 380 17.19 -2.91 26.13
C PRO A 380 16.54 -3.95 27.05
N GLU A 381 15.26 -4.24 26.85
CA GLU A 381 14.45 -5.11 27.72
C GLU A 381 14.13 -6.46 27.06
N ALA A 382 14.28 -6.56 25.73
CA ALA A 382 13.94 -7.76 24.97
C ALA A 382 14.93 -8.89 25.22
N HIS A 383 14.40 -10.07 25.54
CA HIS A 383 15.17 -11.31 25.56
C HIS A 383 15.34 -11.91 24.16
N ALA A 384 14.34 -11.73 23.30
CA ALA A 384 14.40 -12.04 21.87
C ALA A 384 13.54 -11.06 21.08
N MET A 385 13.93 -10.77 19.84
CA MET A 385 13.20 -9.86 18.97
C MET A 385 13.41 -10.23 17.50
N THR A 386 12.37 -10.05 16.69
CA THR A 386 12.39 -10.21 15.23
C THR A 386 11.47 -9.16 14.60
N ASP A 387 11.56 -8.93 13.30
CA ASP A 387 10.51 -8.25 12.56
C ASP A 387 9.57 -9.27 11.88
N VAL A 388 8.29 -8.93 11.77
CA VAL A 388 7.28 -9.83 11.18
C VAL A 388 7.17 -9.47 9.71
N THR A 389 7.66 -10.35 8.83
CA THR A 389 7.68 -10.12 7.38
C THR A 389 7.09 -11.29 6.58
N GLY A 390 7.85 -11.87 5.64
CA GLY A 390 7.37 -12.76 4.60
C GLY A 390 6.77 -14.08 5.11
N PHE A 391 7.17 -14.57 6.28
CA PHE A 391 6.64 -15.82 6.82
C PHE A 391 5.37 -15.64 7.68
N GLY A 392 4.89 -14.40 7.80
CA GLY A 392 3.76 -14.06 8.65
C GLY A 392 4.06 -14.19 10.15
N LEU A 393 3.12 -13.76 10.98
CA LEU A 393 3.30 -13.75 12.43
C LEU A 393 3.58 -15.15 12.99
N ALA A 394 2.87 -16.16 12.49
CA ALA A 394 3.06 -17.55 12.89
C ALA A 394 4.47 -18.06 12.59
N GLY A 395 4.97 -17.83 11.37
CA GLY A 395 6.28 -18.31 10.95
C GLY A 395 7.42 -17.66 11.73
N HIS A 396 7.38 -16.34 11.91
CA HIS A 396 8.40 -15.61 12.67
C HIS A 396 8.37 -15.95 14.17
N LEU A 397 7.18 -16.10 14.77
CA LEU A 397 7.06 -16.53 16.17
C LEU A 397 7.59 -17.95 16.34
N LEU A 398 7.22 -18.91 15.48
CA LEU A 398 7.75 -20.28 15.54
C LEU A 398 9.28 -20.33 15.39
N ALA A 399 9.88 -19.47 14.56
CA ALA A 399 11.33 -19.37 14.44
C ALA A 399 11.98 -18.90 15.75
N MET A 400 11.39 -17.91 16.43
CA MET A 400 11.83 -17.46 17.76
C MET A 400 11.71 -18.57 18.82
N LEU A 401 10.60 -19.32 18.79
CA LEU A 401 10.38 -20.47 19.68
C LEU A 401 11.40 -21.58 19.44
N ASP A 402 11.71 -21.90 18.19
CA ASP A 402 12.73 -22.87 17.81
C ASP A 402 14.12 -22.48 18.30
N ALA A 403 14.51 -21.22 18.08
CA ALA A 403 15.82 -20.70 18.47
C ALA A 403 15.98 -20.63 20.00
N SER A 404 14.87 -20.52 20.74
CA SER A 404 14.86 -20.37 22.19
C SER A 404 14.53 -21.67 22.94
N GLY A 405 14.01 -22.70 22.26
CA GLY A 405 13.62 -23.97 22.89
C GLY A 405 12.42 -23.85 23.85
N VAL A 406 11.47 -22.98 23.52
CA VAL A 406 10.29 -22.64 24.34
C VAL A 406 9.01 -22.69 23.51
N ALA A 407 7.84 -22.66 24.15
CA ALA A 407 6.53 -22.58 23.50
C ALA A 407 5.91 -21.19 23.69
N ALA A 408 4.81 -20.89 22.98
CA ALA A 408 4.02 -19.68 23.25
C ALA A 408 2.53 -19.91 23.20
N ARG A 409 1.81 -19.01 23.88
CA ARG A 409 0.36 -18.92 23.89
C ARG A 409 -0.04 -17.49 23.56
N ILE A 410 -0.82 -17.33 22.49
CA ILE A 410 -1.31 -16.01 22.05
C ILE A 410 -2.83 -15.98 22.05
N SER A 411 -3.41 -14.80 22.24
CA SER A 411 -4.83 -14.56 22.09
C SER A 411 -5.08 -13.87 20.75
N LEU A 412 -5.87 -14.51 19.89
CA LEU A 412 -6.21 -14.04 18.56
C LEU A 412 -6.98 -12.71 18.61
N ALA A 413 -7.88 -12.53 19.60
CA ALA A 413 -8.54 -11.27 19.85
C ALA A 413 -7.58 -10.09 20.11
N HIS A 414 -6.42 -10.35 20.73
CA HIS A 414 -5.42 -9.34 21.02
C HIS A 414 -4.44 -9.05 19.88
N VAL A 415 -4.40 -9.90 18.84
CA VAL A 415 -3.58 -9.64 17.65
C VAL A 415 -4.17 -8.45 16.87
N PRO A 416 -3.43 -7.33 16.73
CA PRO A 416 -3.93 -6.16 16.02
C PRO A 416 -3.96 -6.41 14.51
N LEU A 417 -5.07 -6.05 13.87
CA LEU A 417 -5.28 -6.23 12.43
C LEU A 417 -5.39 -4.89 11.72
N LEU A 418 -4.96 -4.85 10.46
CA LEU A 418 -5.24 -3.72 9.58
C LEU A 418 -6.74 -3.65 9.28
N PRO A 419 -7.36 -2.46 9.31
CA PRO A 419 -8.77 -2.31 8.99
C PRO A 419 -9.09 -2.87 7.60
N GLY A 420 -10.04 -3.80 7.52
CA GLY A 420 -10.47 -4.45 6.28
C GLY A 420 -9.73 -5.77 5.94
N ALA A 421 -8.63 -6.10 6.63
CA ALA A 421 -7.88 -7.34 6.35
C ALA A 421 -8.71 -8.60 6.58
N GLU A 422 -9.42 -8.67 7.72
CA GLU A 422 -10.27 -9.83 8.05
C GLU A 422 -11.44 -10.01 7.08
N ALA A 423 -12.06 -8.91 6.64
CA ALA A 423 -13.15 -8.95 5.66
C ALA A 423 -12.64 -9.49 4.31
N LEU A 424 -11.50 -9.00 3.83
CA LEU A 424 -10.89 -9.49 2.60
C LEU A 424 -10.44 -10.96 2.70
N ALA A 425 -9.92 -11.38 3.86
CA ALA A 425 -9.61 -12.79 4.12
C ALA A 425 -10.87 -13.66 4.09
N ALA A 426 -11.98 -13.19 4.67
CA ALA A 426 -13.27 -13.88 4.65
C ALA A 426 -13.85 -14.01 3.22
N GLU A 427 -13.52 -13.07 2.34
CA GLU A 427 -13.84 -13.12 0.91
C GLU A 427 -12.91 -14.06 0.10
N GLY A 428 -11.90 -14.65 0.74
CA GLY A 428 -10.96 -15.59 0.12
C GLY A 428 -9.74 -14.93 -0.53
N HIS A 429 -9.51 -13.63 -0.28
CA HIS A 429 -8.28 -12.96 -0.70
C HIS A 429 -7.10 -13.40 0.17
N GLY A 430 -5.94 -13.59 -0.47
CA GLY A 430 -4.73 -14.04 0.19
C GLY A 430 -3.56 -14.13 -0.76
N SER A 431 -2.38 -13.82 -0.23
CA SER A 431 -1.11 -13.82 -0.97
C SER A 431 -0.77 -15.18 -1.56
N THR A 432 -0.01 -15.19 -2.65
CA THR A 432 0.56 -16.41 -3.26
C THR A 432 1.44 -17.20 -2.29
N LEU A 433 2.04 -16.55 -1.29
CA LEU A 433 2.87 -17.21 -0.27
C LEU A 433 2.06 -17.76 0.93
N LEU A 434 0.79 -17.36 1.09
CA LEU A 434 -0.07 -17.78 2.20
C LEU A 434 -0.18 -19.32 2.34
N PRO A 435 -0.38 -20.10 1.25
CA PRO A 435 -0.46 -21.56 1.36
C PRO A 435 0.84 -22.20 1.87
N ALA A 436 2.00 -21.68 1.46
CA ALA A 436 3.30 -22.17 1.94
C ALA A 436 3.49 -21.84 3.43
N ASN A 437 3.14 -20.61 3.84
CA ASN A 437 3.20 -20.19 5.25
C ASN A 437 2.25 -21.01 6.14
N ARG A 438 1.10 -21.47 5.63
CA ARG A 438 0.21 -22.38 6.34
C ARG A 438 0.85 -23.72 6.71
N GLY A 439 2.00 -24.10 6.15
CA GLY A 439 2.79 -25.24 6.63
C GLY A 439 3.15 -25.15 8.12
N ALA A 440 3.20 -23.94 8.68
CA ALA A 440 3.37 -23.70 10.11
C ALA A 440 2.26 -24.33 10.98
N MET A 441 1.05 -24.53 10.44
CA MET A 441 -0.10 -25.12 11.15
C MET A 441 0.23 -26.47 11.81
N ALA A 442 1.14 -27.26 11.22
CA ALA A 442 1.58 -28.54 11.78
C ALA A 442 2.20 -28.44 13.20
N ARG A 443 2.55 -27.23 13.64
CA ARG A 443 3.22 -26.93 14.92
C ARG A 443 2.43 -25.95 15.77
N MET A 444 1.12 -25.86 15.51
CA MET A 444 0.24 -24.90 16.14
C MET A 444 -1.09 -25.56 16.51
N PHE A 445 -1.76 -25.03 17.53
CA PHE A 445 -3.15 -25.30 17.82
C PHE A 445 -3.94 -24.00 17.71
N MET A 446 -4.99 -23.97 16.88
CA MET A 446 -5.86 -22.80 16.72
C MET A 446 -7.24 -23.19 16.21
N THR A 447 -8.24 -22.37 16.49
CA THR A 447 -9.51 -22.38 15.76
C THR A 447 -9.29 -21.78 14.37
N GLU A 448 -9.67 -22.49 13.31
CA GLU A 448 -9.58 -21.95 11.94
C GLU A 448 -10.62 -20.86 11.70
N GLY A 449 -10.27 -19.88 10.87
CA GLY A 449 -11.17 -18.81 10.44
C GLY A 449 -10.42 -17.66 9.77
N PRO A 450 -11.15 -16.71 9.17
CA PRO A 450 -10.54 -15.60 8.42
C PRO A 450 -9.52 -14.79 9.22
N ARG A 451 -9.77 -14.61 10.51
CA ARG A 451 -8.86 -13.93 11.42
C ARG A 451 -7.60 -14.75 11.71
N ALA A 452 -7.75 -16.05 11.92
CA ALA A 452 -6.63 -16.96 12.17
C ALA A 452 -5.74 -17.10 10.93
N ASP A 453 -6.32 -17.05 9.73
CA ASP A 453 -5.58 -17.08 8.47
C ASP A 453 -4.58 -15.93 8.33
N LEU A 454 -4.87 -14.77 8.92
CA LEU A 454 -3.97 -13.63 8.90
C LEU A 454 -2.66 -13.90 9.66
N LEU A 455 -2.61 -14.89 10.56
CA LEU A 455 -1.34 -15.29 11.21
C LEU A 455 -0.32 -15.81 10.21
N PHE A 456 -0.77 -16.38 9.08
CA PHE A 456 0.08 -16.89 8.00
C PHE A 456 0.30 -15.86 6.89
N ASP A 457 -0.41 -14.74 6.92
CA ASP A 457 -0.33 -13.70 5.89
C ASP A 457 1.08 -13.10 5.85
N PRO A 458 1.77 -13.08 4.70
CA PRO A 458 3.06 -12.40 4.57
C PRO A 458 2.90 -10.89 4.81
N GLN A 459 3.70 -10.36 5.73
CA GLN A 459 3.72 -8.95 6.05
C GLN A 459 4.80 -8.22 5.26
N THR A 460 4.45 -7.12 4.60
CA THR A 460 5.42 -6.20 3.97
C THR A 460 5.65 -5.04 4.93
N ALA A 461 6.91 -4.77 5.31
CA ALA A 461 7.27 -3.76 6.32
C ALA A 461 6.44 -3.88 7.63
N GLY A 462 6.24 -5.12 8.10
CA GLY A 462 5.46 -5.43 9.30
C GLY A 462 6.12 -4.99 10.60
N GLY A 463 5.51 -5.36 11.72
CA GLY A 463 5.92 -4.88 13.05
C GLY A 463 7.12 -5.63 13.62
N LEU A 464 7.77 -5.06 14.63
CA LEU A 464 8.64 -5.81 15.54
C LEU A 464 7.79 -6.69 16.45
N LEU A 465 8.27 -7.92 16.66
CA LEU A 465 7.77 -8.88 17.65
C LEU A 465 8.88 -9.10 18.69
N ALA A 466 8.61 -8.74 19.95
CA ALA A 466 9.58 -8.84 21.03
C ALA A 466 9.04 -9.69 22.19
N ALA A 467 9.88 -10.60 22.70
CA ALA A 467 9.68 -11.28 23.97
C ALA A 467 10.38 -10.50 25.08
N VAL A 468 9.60 -9.97 26.04
CA VAL A 468 10.09 -9.11 27.12
C VAL A 468 9.65 -9.64 28.49
N PRO A 469 10.38 -9.39 29.59
CA PRO A 469 9.94 -9.80 30.92
C PRO A 469 8.56 -9.23 31.28
N ALA A 470 7.67 -10.06 31.86
CA ALA A 470 6.32 -9.64 32.26
C ALA A 470 6.30 -8.38 33.14
N GLY A 471 7.29 -8.22 34.03
CA GLY A 471 7.39 -7.10 34.95
C GLY A 471 7.58 -5.73 34.28
N VAL A 472 8.08 -5.67 33.05
CA VAL A 472 8.33 -4.42 32.31
C VAL A 472 7.40 -4.22 31.11
N ALA A 473 6.66 -5.27 30.71
CA ALA A 473 5.87 -5.29 29.48
C ALA A 473 4.82 -4.16 29.42
N LEU A 474 4.08 -3.91 30.51
CA LEU A 474 3.05 -2.86 30.55
C LEU A 474 3.65 -1.45 30.51
N ASP A 475 4.78 -1.22 31.19
CA ASP A 475 5.49 0.06 31.12
C ASP A 475 6.01 0.32 29.70
N LEU A 476 6.58 -0.70 29.05
CA LEU A 476 7.02 -0.61 27.65
C LEU A 476 5.86 -0.25 26.73
N VAL A 477 4.70 -0.90 26.87
CA VAL A 477 3.50 -0.56 26.09
C VAL A 477 3.08 0.89 26.31
N HIS A 478 3.13 1.39 27.56
CA HIS A 478 2.80 2.77 27.87
C HIS A 478 3.79 3.75 27.21
N ARG A 479 5.10 3.48 27.30
CA ARG A 479 6.15 4.31 26.69
C ARG A 479 6.07 4.32 25.17
N LEU A 480 5.81 3.16 24.55
CA LEU A 480 5.59 3.03 23.11
C LEU A 480 4.37 3.85 22.67
N ARG A 481 3.24 3.75 23.38
CA ARG A 481 2.03 4.56 23.09
C ARG A 481 2.29 6.06 23.26
N ALA A 482 3.02 6.46 24.30
CA ALA A 482 3.41 7.85 24.52
C ALA A 482 4.30 8.38 23.39
N ALA A 483 5.08 7.51 22.76
CA ALA A 483 5.90 7.84 21.59
C ALA A 483 5.15 7.78 20.25
N GLY A 484 3.83 7.56 20.26
CA GLY A 484 2.99 7.52 19.06
C GLY A 484 2.88 6.14 18.39
N GLU A 485 3.49 5.11 18.97
CA GLU A 485 3.34 3.73 18.50
C GLU A 485 1.98 3.15 18.91
N ARG A 486 1.61 2.03 18.29
CA ARG A 486 0.37 1.31 18.63
C ARG A 486 0.66 -0.17 18.93
N PRO A 487 1.43 -0.45 20.00
CA PRO A 487 1.77 -1.82 20.36
C PRO A 487 0.57 -2.57 20.96
N ALA A 488 0.62 -3.89 20.82
CA ALA A 488 -0.27 -4.83 21.48
C ALA A 488 0.54 -5.92 22.18
N VAL A 489 0.15 -6.28 23.40
CA VAL A 489 0.57 -7.54 24.02
C VAL A 489 -0.34 -8.62 23.43
N ILE A 490 0.25 -9.57 22.70
CA ILE A 490 -0.51 -10.60 21.99
C ILE A 490 -0.54 -11.93 22.71
N GLY A 491 0.30 -12.12 23.72
CA GLY A 491 0.42 -13.38 24.45
C GLY A 491 1.65 -13.47 25.32
N GLU A 492 2.04 -14.69 25.65
CA GLU A 492 3.17 -15.01 26.50
C GLU A 492 3.94 -16.23 25.99
N VAL A 493 5.22 -16.28 26.36
CA VAL A 493 6.10 -17.44 26.18
C VAL A 493 5.92 -18.36 27.37
N VAL A 494 5.78 -19.66 27.11
CA VAL A 494 5.56 -20.70 28.11
C VAL A 494 6.62 -21.80 28.00
N ALA A 495 6.79 -22.58 29.07
CA ALA A 495 7.68 -23.73 29.05
C ALA A 495 7.09 -24.83 28.16
N GLY A 496 7.93 -25.46 27.33
CA GLY A 496 7.50 -26.55 26.45
C GLY A 496 8.40 -26.68 25.22
N ALA A 497 8.19 -27.76 24.47
CA ALA A 497 8.79 -27.90 23.16
C ALA A 497 8.23 -26.82 22.21
N PRO A 498 9.02 -26.33 21.23
CA PRO A 498 8.59 -25.27 20.32
C PRO A 498 7.26 -25.57 19.62
N PHE A 499 6.21 -24.90 20.11
CA PHE A 499 4.82 -25.05 19.72
C PHE A 499 4.05 -23.77 20.05
N LEU A 500 3.04 -23.44 19.23
CA LEU A 500 2.25 -22.22 19.39
C LEU A 500 0.78 -22.54 19.59
N THR A 501 0.23 -22.15 20.73
CA THR A 501 -1.20 -22.26 21.04
C THR A 501 -1.86 -20.91 20.81
N VAL A 502 -2.95 -20.89 20.05
CA VAL A 502 -3.73 -19.70 19.74
C VAL A 502 -5.11 -19.88 20.38
N GLU A 503 -5.42 -19.01 21.32
CA GLU A 503 -6.72 -18.93 22.00
C GLU A 503 -7.56 -17.82 21.36
N ASP A 504 -8.89 -17.95 21.36
CA ASP A 504 -9.79 -16.96 20.75
C ASP A 504 -9.80 -15.60 21.47
#